data_AF-A0A836XGW1-F1
#
_entry.id   AF-A0A836XGW1-F1
#
_cell.length_a   1.000
_cell.length_b   1.000
_cell.length_c   1.000
_cell.angle_alpha   90.00
_cell.angle_beta   90.00
_cell.angle_gamma   90.00
#
_symmetry.space_group_name_H-M   'P 1'
#
loop_
_entity.id
_entity.type
_entity.pdbx_description
1 polymer ?
#
loop_
_entity_poly.entity_id
_entity_poly.type
_entity_poly.pdbx_seq_one_letter_code
_entity_poly.pdbx_strand_id
1 'polypeptide(L)' 'MAGAALDVYEQELLLDDSALLALENVLLTPHLGYNTGAMLRPFYEASVDNLRAWMAGAPTNVINDEVLGRRRK' A
#
# COMPACT_ATOMS: atom_id res chain seq x y z
N MET A 1 -20.38 21.29 -4.26
CA MET A 1 -19.13 21.37 -3.47
C MET A 1 -18.16 22.28 -4.23
N ALA A 2 -17.25 22.98 -3.54
CA ALA A 2 -16.37 23.97 -4.18
C ALA A 2 -15.04 23.39 -4.72
N GLY A 3 -14.63 22.19 -4.28
CA GLY A 3 -13.42 21.50 -4.72
C GLY A 3 -13.16 20.20 -3.94
N ALA A 4 -12.09 19.49 -4.28
CA ALA A 4 -11.66 18.24 -3.63
C ALA A 4 -10.14 18.05 -3.69
N ALA A 5 -9.59 17.20 -2.81
CA ALA A 5 -8.20 16.75 -2.87
C ALA A 5 -8.16 15.21 -2.73
N LEU A 6 -7.49 14.54 -3.66
CA LEU A 6 -7.47 13.07 -3.76
C LEU A 6 -6.02 12.56 -3.83
N ASP A 7 -5.71 11.55 -3.02
CA ASP A 7 -4.44 10.83 -3.07
C ASP A 7 -4.58 9.42 -3.65
N VAL A 8 -5.80 8.89 -3.68
CA VAL A 8 -6.11 7.54 -4.17
C VAL A 8 -7.22 7.58 -5.21
N TYR A 9 -7.22 6.59 -6.11
CA TYR A 9 -8.16 6.50 -7.22
C TYR A 9 -8.72 5.08 -7.33
N GLU A 10 -9.83 4.92 -8.05
CA GLU A 10 -10.37 3.58 -8.31
C GLU A 10 -9.43 2.74 -9.20
N GLN A 11 -8.82 3.37 -10.22
CA GLN A 11 -7.81 2.77 -11.09
C GLN A 11 -6.48 3.53 -10.93
N GLU A 12 -5.41 2.79 -10.64
CA GLU A 12 -4.06 3.33 -10.55
C GLU A 12 -3.13 2.62 -11.57
N LEU A 13 -2.23 3.31 -12.27
CA LEU A 13 -2.00 4.76 -12.29
C LEU A 13 -3.17 5.52 -12.94
N LEU A 14 -3.32 6.80 -12.57
CA LEU A 14 -4.30 7.68 -13.21
C LEU A 14 -3.97 7.80 -14.71
N LEU A 15 -4.95 7.51 -15.56
CA LEU A 15 -4.79 7.59 -17.02
C LEU A 15 -4.64 9.06 -17.47
N ASP A 16 -3.83 9.28 -18.51
CA ASP A 16 -3.52 10.62 -19.03
C ASP A 16 -4.77 11.36 -19.59
N ASP A 17 -5.81 10.62 -19.97
CA ASP A 17 -7.08 11.15 -20.46
C ASP A 17 -8.18 11.28 -19.37
N SER A 18 -7.81 11.10 -18.10
CA SER A 18 -8.73 11.22 -16.98
C SER A 18 -9.34 12.62 -16.88
N ALA A 19 -10.68 12.69 -16.80
CA ALA A 19 -11.41 13.94 -16.61
C ALA A 19 -11.00 14.68 -15.31
N LEU A 20 -10.48 13.97 -14.31
CA LEU A 20 -10.01 14.58 -13.06
C LEU A 20 -8.85 15.54 -13.29
N LEU A 21 -8.00 15.27 -14.29
CA LEU A 21 -6.85 16.14 -14.64
C LEU A 21 -7.28 17.49 -15.22
N ALA A 22 -8.51 17.60 -15.73
CA ALA A 22 -9.04 18.83 -16.32
C ALA A 22 -9.78 19.73 -15.30
N LEU A 23 -10.00 19.26 -14.07
CA LEU A 23 -10.75 20.01 -13.06
C LEU A 23 -9.85 21.00 -12.32
N GLU A 24 -10.03 22.29 -12.56
CA GLU A 24 -9.23 23.37 -11.94
C GLU A 24 -9.39 23.45 -10.41
N ASN A 25 -10.47 22.90 -9.86
CA ASN A 25 -10.78 22.93 -8.43
C ASN A 25 -10.50 21.59 -7.71
N VAL A 26 -9.70 20.72 -8.32
CA VAL A 26 -9.32 19.42 -7.75
C VAL A 26 -7.79 19.31 -7.67
N LEU A 27 -7.29 18.98 -6.47
CA LEU A 27 -5.88 18.67 -6.24
C LEU A 27 -5.67 17.16 -6.24
N LEU A 28 -4.71 16.69 -7.03
CA LEU A 28 -4.42 15.28 -7.23
C LEU A 28 -2.99 14.95 -6.83
N THR A 29 -2.79 13.93 -6.00
CA THR A 29 -1.48 13.37 -5.68
C THR A 29 -1.43 11.88 -6.05
N PRO A 30 -0.26 11.35 -6.47
CA PRO A 30 -0.14 9.96 -6.92
C PRO A 30 0.16 9.00 -5.75
N HIS A 31 -0.83 8.77 -4.88
CA HIS A 31 -0.76 7.80 -3.77
C HIS A 31 0.48 7.98 -2.88
N LEU A 32 0.69 9.21 -2.41
CA LEU A 32 1.88 9.62 -1.65
C LEU A 32 1.68 9.59 -0.14
N GLY A 33 0.51 9.22 0.38
CA GLY A 33 0.19 9.27 1.80
C GLY A 33 1.19 8.56 2.73
N TYR A 34 1.89 7.54 2.23
CA TYR A 34 2.93 6.81 2.99
C TYR A 34 4.36 7.04 2.49
N ASN A 35 4.55 7.78 1.39
CA ASN A 35 5.81 7.79 0.62
C ASN A 35 6.86 8.75 1.20
N THR A 36 7.18 8.58 2.49
CA THR A 36 8.25 9.32 3.17
C THR A 36 9.35 8.36 3.62
N GLY A 37 10.61 8.82 3.65
CA GLY A 37 11.72 7.99 4.12
C GLY A 37 11.54 7.49 5.57
N ALA A 38 10.88 8.28 6.41
CA ALA A 38 10.57 7.91 7.79
C ALA A 38 9.54 6.77 7.89
N MET A 39 8.59 6.70 6.95
CA MET A 39 7.59 5.62 6.89
C MET A 39 8.13 4.39 6.15
N LEU A 40 8.84 4.58 5.04
CA LEU A 40 9.36 3.48 4.23
C LEU A 40 10.41 2.65 4.97
N ARG A 41 11.24 3.27 5.81
CA ARG A 41 12.27 2.55 6.58
C ARG A 41 11.69 1.42 7.45
N PRO A 42 10.84 1.71 8.46
CA PRO A 42 10.27 0.67 9.30
C PRO A 42 9.36 -0.28 8.51
N PHE A 43 8.70 0.20 7.44
CA PHE A 43 7.89 -0.65 6.57
C PHE A 43 8.70 -1.76 5.90
N TYR A 44 9.85 -1.43 5.31
CA TYR A 44 10.72 -2.42 4.68
C TYR A 44 11.45 -3.29 5.71
N GLU A 45 11.87 -2.73 6.84
CA GLU A 45 12.47 -3.51 7.94
C GLU A 45 11.51 -4.61 8.42
N ALA A 46 10.25 -4.25 8.74
CA ALA A 46 9.23 -5.21 9.14
C ALA A 46 8.92 -6.25 8.05
N SER A 47 8.92 -5.84 6.78
CA SER A 47 8.69 -6.75 5.64
C SER A 47 9.79 -7.83 5.55
N VAL A 48 11.05 -7.44 5.71
CA VAL A 48 12.19 -8.36 5.68
C VAL A 48 12.18 -9.28 6.90
N ASP A 49 11.84 -8.77 8.08
CA ASP A 49 11.79 -9.59 9.29
C ASP A 49 10.66 -10.62 9.24
N ASN A 50 9.49 -10.27 8.70
CA ASN A 50 8.42 -11.24 8.43
C ASN A 50 8.88 -12.35 7.47
N LEU A 51 9.65 -12.01 6.42
CA LEU A 51 10.20 -13.00 5.49
C LEU A 51 11.21 -13.94 6.18
N ARG A 52 12.09 -13.40 7.02
CA ARG A 52 13.06 -14.22 7.80
C ARG A 52 12.34 -15.17 8.75
N ALA A 53 11.36 -14.66 9.50
CA ALA A 53 10.52 -15.43 10.41
C ALA A 53 9.78 -16.56 9.69
N TRP A 54 9.26 -16.25 8.49
CA TRP A 54 8.63 -17.23 7.62
C TRP A 54 9.58 -18.37 7.21
N MET A 55 10.78 -18.04 6.72
CA MET A 55 11.78 -19.04 6.31
C MET A 55 12.28 -19.90 7.48
N ALA A 56 12.25 -19.37 8.70
CA ALA A 56 12.58 -20.09 9.92
C ALA A 56 11.44 -21.00 10.44
N GLY A 57 10.28 -21.03 9.76
CA GLY A 57 9.12 -21.82 10.17
C GLY A 57 8.32 -21.19 11.32
N ALA A 58 8.61 -19.95 11.70
CA ALA A 58 7.95 -19.22 12.78
C ALA A 58 7.39 -17.88 12.26
N PRO A 59 6.42 -17.88 11.33
CA PRO A 59 5.91 -16.65 10.72
C PRO A 59 5.27 -15.72 11.75
N THR A 60 5.48 -14.42 11.55
CA THR A 60 4.93 -13.33 12.37
C THR A 60 4.02 -12.43 11.54
N ASN A 61 3.15 -11.64 12.19
CA ASN A 61 2.25 -10.68 11.54
C ASN A 61 1.37 -11.29 10.43
N VAL A 62 0.95 -12.55 10.62
CA VAL A 62 0.06 -13.23 9.70
C VAL A 62 -1.36 -12.70 9.93
N ILE A 63 -2.05 -12.33 8.84
CA ILE A 63 -3.40 -11.74 8.89
C ILE A 63 -4.48 -12.81 8.75
N ASN A 64 -4.15 -13.89 8.05
CA ASN A 64 -5.03 -15.02 7.74
C ASN A 64 -4.48 -16.31 8.33
N ASP A 65 -4.39 -16.38 9.67
CA ASP A 65 -3.77 -17.48 10.42
C ASP A 65 -4.35 -18.87 10.07
N GLU A 66 -5.59 -18.94 9.58
CA GLU A 66 -6.23 -20.18 9.16
C GLU A 66 -5.47 -20.93 8.03
N VAL A 67 -4.62 -20.24 7.27
CA VAL A 67 -3.81 -20.87 6.21
C VAL A 67 -2.56 -21.55 6.73
N LEU A 68 -2.12 -21.23 7.96
CA LEU A 68 -0.91 -21.83 8.54
C LEU A 68 -1.09 -23.32 8.82
N GLY A 69 -2.30 -23.75 9.20
CA GLY A 69 -2.65 -25.16 9.35
C GLY A 69 -2.70 -25.95 8.04
N ARG A 70 -2.62 -25.27 6.88
CA ARG A 70 -2.58 -25.91 5.54
C ARG A 70 -1.16 -26.14 5.02
N ARG A 71 -0.11 -25.79 5.78
CA ARG A 71 1.27 -25.99 5.33
C ARG A 71 1.74 -27.44 5.45
N ARG A 72 1.78 -28.09 4.27
CA ARG A 72 2.65 -29.20 3.81
C ARG A 72 2.96 -30.31 4.83
N LYS A 73 2.25 -31.43 4.67
CA LYS A 73 2.93 -32.74 4.63
C LYS A 73 3.96 -32.77 3.50
#